data_AF-A0A7J6PQD7-F1
#
_entry.id   AF-A0A7J6PQD7-F1
#
_cell.length_a   1.000
_cell.length_b   1.000
_cell.length_c   1.000
_cell.angle_alpha   90.00
_cell.angle_beta   90.00
_cell.angle_gamma   90.00
#
_symmetry.space_group_name_H-M   'P 1'
#
loop_
_entity.id
_entity.type
_entity.pdbx_description
1 polymer ?
#
loop_
_entity_poly.entity_id
_entity_poly.type
_entity_poly.pdbx_seq_one_letter_code
_entity_poly.pdbx_strand_id
1 'polypeptide(L)'
;SQGPLAKMPNFTVEEMRAAMDEPLYIRNMSVIAHVDHGKSTLTDSLICRAGIISSKAAGDARFTDTRADEQERGVTIKSTGVSLYYEYKAEDQDKEHGYLINLIDSPGHVDFSSEVTAALRVTDGALVVVDCIEGTAVQTETVLRQALSERVKPVLFMNKVDRCILELQMDPEEMYLNFRKCIEDVNVIIATYNDELMGDCQVYPEKGTVAF
;
A
#
# COMPACT_ATOMS: atom_id res chain seq x y z
N SER A 1 23.62 5.46 -30.09
CA SER A 1 22.93 5.98 -28.89
C SER A 1 21.76 5.07 -28.56
N GLN A 2 22.01 3.97 -27.86
CA GLN A 2 20.94 3.13 -27.35
C GLN A 2 20.51 3.74 -26.00
N GLY A 3 19.22 4.09 -25.89
CA GLY A 3 18.63 4.54 -24.63
C GLY A 3 18.73 3.46 -23.55
N PRO A 4 18.49 3.79 -22.26
CA PRO A 4 18.52 2.79 -21.22
C PRO A 4 17.43 1.76 -21.52
N LEU A 5 17.82 0.52 -21.82
CA LEU A 5 16.92 -0.60 -21.97
C LEU A 5 16.12 -0.71 -20.66
N ALA A 6 14.82 -0.43 -20.74
CA ALA A 6 13.88 -0.82 -19.69
C ALA A 6 14.12 -2.32 -19.42
N LYS A 7 14.49 -2.67 -18.18
CA LYS A 7 14.55 -4.07 -17.77
C LYS A 7 13.19 -4.68 -18.12
N MET A 8 13.20 -5.83 -18.80
CA MET A 8 11.97 -6.58 -18.99
C MET A 8 11.41 -6.92 -17.60
N PRO A 9 10.07 -6.87 -17.41
CA PRO A 9 9.44 -7.31 -16.18
C PRO A 9 9.92 -8.71 -15.82
N ASN A 10 9.97 -9.02 -14.52
CA ASN A 10 10.45 -10.33 -14.03
C ASN A 10 9.49 -11.48 -14.39
N PHE A 11 8.46 -11.21 -15.18
CA PHE A 11 7.40 -12.10 -15.57
C PHE A 11 6.99 -11.83 -17.03
N THR A 12 6.46 -12.86 -17.67
CA THR A 12 5.95 -12.84 -19.04
C THR A 12 4.45 -12.57 -19.05
N VAL A 13 3.93 -12.12 -20.20
CA VAL A 13 2.49 -11.96 -20.41
C VAL A 13 1.75 -13.30 -20.30
N GLU A 14 2.42 -14.40 -20.65
CA GLU A 14 1.87 -15.76 -20.57
C GLU A 14 1.68 -16.20 -19.11
N GLU A 15 2.67 -15.95 -18.25
CA GLU A 15 2.58 -16.23 -16.80
C GLU A 15 1.49 -15.38 -16.13
N MET A 16 1.39 -14.10 -16.47
CA MET A 16 0.27 -13.26 -15.98
C MET A 16 -1.08 -13.81 -16.42
N ARG A 17 -1.20 -14.25 -17.68
CA ARG A 17 -2.45 -14.79 -18.21
C ARG A 17 -2.83 -16.10 -17.51
N ALA A 18 -1.86 -16.96 -17.24
CA ALA A 18 -2.09 -18.18 -16.48
C ALA A 18 -2.55 -17.87 -15.04
N ALA A 19 -1.94 -16.88 -14.39
CA ALA A 19 -2.34 -16.44 -13.05
C ALA A 19 -3.75 -15.81 -13.01
N MET A 20 -4.20 -15.18 -14.11
CA MET A 20 -5.58 -14.66 -14.22
C MET A 20 -6.64 -15.76 -14.23
N ASP A 21 -6.29 -16.98 -14.64
CA ASP A 21 -7.20 -18.13 -14.63
C ASP A 21 -7.36 -18.74 -13.22
N GLU A 22 -6.59 -18.29 -12.22
CA GLU A 22 -6.66 -18.75 -10.83
C GLU A 22 -7.06 -17.63 -9.85
N PRO A 23 -8.37 -17.30 -9.72
CA PRO A 23 -8.84 -16.18 -8.90
C PRO A 23 -8.42 -16.23 -7.42
N LEU A 24 -8.14 -17.43 -6.89
CA LEU A 24 -7.68 -17.63 -5.50
C LEU A 24 -6.33 -16.98 -5.21
N TYR A 25 -5.51 -16.72 -6.24
CA TYR A 25 -4.20 -16.09 -6.13
C TYR A 25 -4.18 -14.64 -6.64
N ILE A 26 -5.36 -14.08 -6.95
CA ILE A 26 -5.50 -12.66 -7.30
C ILE A 26 -5.80 -11.85 -6.04
N ARG A 27 -5.12 -10.71 -5.88
CA ARG A 27 -5.34 -9.77 -4.76
C ARG A 27 -5.54 -8.37 -5.32
N ASN A 28 -6.75 -7.84 -5.20
CA ASN A 28 -7.03 -6.45 -5.55
C ASN A 28 -6.88 -5.60 -4.30
N MET A 29 -5.96 -4.64 -4.33
CA MET A 29 -5.66 -3.82 -3.16
C MET A 29 -5.46 -2.36 -3.50
N SER A 30 -5.92 -1.48 -2.61
CA SER A 30 -5.70 -0.04 -2.71
C SER A 30 -4.68 0.42 -1.69
N VAL A 31 -3.92 1.47 -2.00
CA VAL A 31 -3.05 2.13 -0.99
C VAL A 31 -3.78 3.35 -0.42
N ILE A 32 -3.80 3.43 0.91
CA ILE A 32 -4.40 4.52 1.70
C ILE A 32 -3.27 5.19 2.48
N ALA A 33 -3.14 6.51 2.37
CA ALA A 33 -2.16 7.26 3.15
C ALA A 33 -2.58 8.72 3.29
N HIS A 34 -2.08 9.39 4.32
CA HIS A 34 -2.06 10.85 4.36
C HIS A 34 -1.10 11.41 3.30
N VAL A 35 -1.30 12.69 2.94
CA VAL A 35 -0.31 13.42 2.13
C VAL A 35 1.06 13.36 2.82
N ASP A 36 2.11 13.20 2.03
CA ASP A 36 3.50 13.09 2.49
C ASP A 36 3.84 11.89 3.39
N HIS A 37 2.94 10.91 3.58
CA HIS A 37 3.25 9.66 4.29
C HIS A 37 4.00 8.63 3.43
N GLY A 38 4.36 8.99 2.19
CA GLY A 38 5.21 8.16 1.32
C GLY A 38 4.49 7.10 0.49
N LYS A 39 3.19 7.28 0.23
CA LYS A 39 2.37 6.40 -0.64
C LYS A 39 3.00 6.16 -2.01
N SER A 40 3.29 7.23 -2.77
CA SER A 40 3.86 7.11 -4.11
C SER A 40 5.22 6.42 -4.10
N THR A 41 6.06 6.71 -3.10
CA THR A 41 7.37 6.07 -2.92
C THR A 41 7.25 4.57 -2.62
N LEU A 42 6.30 4.18 -1.76
CA LEU A 42 6.03 2.78 -1.47
C LEU A 42 5.54 2.03 -2.72
N THR A 43 4.58 2.63 -3.43
CA THR A 43 4.06 2.07 -4.69
C THR A 43 5.16 1.92 -5.73
N ASP A 44 6.00 2.93 -5.94
CA ASP A 44 7.16 2.86 -6.84
C ASP A 44 8.13 1.73 -6.48
N SER A 45 8.38 1.53 -5.18
CA SER A 45 9.24 0.44 -4.68
C SER A 45 8.68 -0.93 -5.05
N LEU A 46 7.36 -1.12 -4.91
CA LEU A 46 6.68 -2.36 -5.31
C LEU A 46 6.77 -2.60 -6.83
N ILE A 47 6.55 -1.56 -7.63
CA ILE A 47 6.64 -1.63 -9.10
C ILE A 47 8.07 -1.96 -9.53
N CYS A 48 9.07 -1.37 -8.86
CA CYS A 48 10.48 -1.67 -9.11
C CYS A 48 10.83 -3.11 -8.76
N ARG A 49 10.32 -3.62 -7.64
CA ARG A 49 10.55 -4.99 -7.21
C ARG A 49 9.94 -6.01 -8.17
N ALA A 50 8.79 -5.69 -8.75
CA ALA A 50 8.15 -6.49 -9.80
C ALA A 50 8.92 -6.47 -11.14
N GLY A 51 9.96 -5.65 -11.27
CA GLY A 51 10.79 -5.55 -12.47
C GLY A 51 10.16 -4.73 -13.60
N ILE A 52 8.99 -4.13 -13.37
CA ILE A 52 8.27 -3.31 -14.35
C ILE A 52 9.05 -2.03 -14.65
N ILE A 53 9.77 -1.50 -13.65
CA ILE A 53 10.66 -0.34 -13.80
C ILE A 53 12.09 -0.66 -13.39
N SER A 54 13.04 0.09 -13.95
CA SER A 54 14.44 0.02 -13.52
C SER A 54 14.63 0.69 -12.16
N SER A 55 15.53 0.18 -11.33
CA SER A 55 15.83 0.73 -10.00
C SER A 55 16.36 2.16 -10.00
N LYS A 56 16.83 2.67 -11.14
CA LYS A 56 17.23 4.08 -11.32
C LYS A 56 16.06 5.04 -11.55
N ALA A 57 14.89 4.52 -11.88
CA ALA A 57 13.68 5.32 -12.12
C ALA A 57 12.69 5.26 -10.93
N ALA A 58 12.88 4.33 -10.00
CA ALA A 58 12.04 4.18 -8.82
C ALA A 58 12.28 5.33 -7.83
N GLY A 59 11.23 6.01 -7.37
CA GLY A 59 11.32 7.12 -6.41
C GLY A 59 11.47 8.51 -7.03
N ASP A 60 12.25 8.65 -8.10
CA ASP A 60 12.41 9.93 -8.81
C ASP A 60 11.31 10.18 -9.85
N ALA A 61 10.76 9.11 -10.46
CA ALA A 61 9.79 9.24 -11.54
C ALA A 61 8.33 9.34 -11.08
N ARG A 62 8.00 8.92 -9.85
CA ARG A 62 6.62 8.80 -9.33
C ARG A 62 5.67 8.24 -10.37
N PHE A 63 5.83 6.97 -10.73
CA PHE A 63 5.26 6.42 -11.96
C PHE A 63 3.72 6.41 -11.96
N THR A 64 3.10 6.38 -10.79
CA THR A 64 1.64 6.52 -10.67
C THR A 64 1.13 7.94 -10.86
N ASP A 65 1.99 8.94 -10.61
CA ASP A 65 1.73 10.37 -10.80
C ASP A 65 2.11 10.76 -12.26
N THR A 66 1.27 10.31 -13.20
CA THR A 66 1.52 10.45 -14.65
C THR A 66 1.29 11.88 -15.19
N ARG A 67 0.62 12.74 -14.43
CA ARG A 67 0.27 14.10 -14.89
C ARG A 67 1.24 15.16 -14.36
N ALA A 68 1.44 16.22 -15.15
CA ALA A 68 2.33 17.32 -14.77
C ALA A 68 1.90 18.05 -13.49
N ASP A 69 0.59 18.16 -13.25
CA ASP A 69 0.03 18.77 -12.03
C ASP A 69 0.20 17.88 -10.78
N GLU A 70 0.21 16.56 -10.94
CA GLU A 70 0.51 15.59 -9.87
C GLU A 70 1.97 15.70 -9.45
N GLN A 71 2.88 15.74 -10.42
CA GLN A 71 4.33 15.86 -10.18
C GLN A 71 4.71 17.22 -9.56
N GLU A 72 4.10 18.31 -10.02
CA GLU A 72 4.35 19.65 -9.50
C GLU A 72 3.90 19.82 -8.04
N ARG A 73 2.78 19.17 -7.67
CA ARG A 73 2.19 19.28 -6.33
C ARG A 73 2.58 18.15 -5.38
N GLY A 74 3.20 17.10 -5.91
CA GLY A 74 3.60 15.91 -5.16
C GLY A 74 2.44 15.08 -4.62
N VAL A 75 1.25 15.17 -5.24
CA VAL A 75 0.03 14.45 -4.82
C VAL A 75 -0.55 13.63 -5.96
N THR A 76 -1.11 12.46 -5.65
CA THR A 76 -1.86 11.64 -6.61
C THR A 76 -3.26 12.22 -6.81
N ILE A 77 -3.60 12.55 -8.05
CA ILE A 77 -4.89 13.16 -8.44
C ILE A 77 -5.80 12.10 -9.11
N LYS A 78 -5.24 11.15 -9.86
CA LYS A 78 -5.98 10.08 -10.53
C LYS A 78 -5.57 8.68 -10.07
N SER A 79 -6.54 7.78 -10.12
CA SER A 79 -6.32 6.37 -9.84
C SER A 79 -5.59 5.67 -10.98
N THR A 80 -4.40 5.15 -10.68
CA THR A 80 -3.60 4.32 -11.60
C THR A 80 -3.56 2.89 -11.07
N GLY A 81 -3.92 1.92 -11.91
CA GLY A 81 -3.84 0.50 -11.59
C GLY A 81 -2.53 -0.10 -12.08
N VAL A 82 -1.82 -0.83 -11.22
CA VAL A 82 -0.61 -1.56 -11.58
C VAL A 82 -0.74 -3.01 -11.13
N SER A 83 -0.53 -3.94 -12.06
CA SER A 83 -0.51 -5.37 -11.76
C SER A 83 0.92 -5.82 -11.50
N LEU A 84 1.13 -6.47 -10.36
CA LEU A 84 2.40 -7.04 -9.92
C LEU A 84 2.25 -8.56 -9.92
N TYR A 85 3.23 -9.27 -10.46
CA TYR A 85 3.31 -10.73 -10.36
C TYR A 85 4.43 -11.12 -9.41
N TYR A 86 4.12 -11.99 -8.45
CA TYR A 86 5.09 -12.46 -7.47
C TYR A 86 4.87 -13.94 -7.14
N GLU A 87 5.92 -14.74 -7.27
CA GLU A 87 5.89 -16.15 -6.86
C GLU A 87 6.17 -16.24 -5.37
N TYR A 88 5.23 -16.85 -4.64
CA TYR A 88 5.32 -16.96 -3.18
C TYR A 88 4.83 -18.32 -2.72
N LYS A 89 5.52 -18.88 -1.73
CA LYS A 89 5.09 -20.07 -1.00
C LYS A 89 4.58 -19.63 0.37
N ALA A 90 3.27 -19.66 0.56
CA ALA A 90 2.70 -19.47 1.90
C ALA A 90 3.10 -20.65 2.80
N GLU A 91 3.19 -20.41 4.11
CA GLU A 91 3.60 -21.44 5.09
C GLU A 91 2.68 -22.67 5.06
N ASP A 92 1.39 -22.46 4.79
CA ASP A 92 0.36 -23.50 4.69
C ASP A 92 0.23 -24.13 3.30
N GLN A 93 1.13 -23.80 2.37
CA GLN A 93 1.09 -24.30 0.98
C GLN A 93 2.28 -25.22 0.68
N ASP A 94 1.99 -26.34 0.01
CA ASP A 94 3.02 -27.32 -0.37
C ASP A 94 3.97 -26.79 -1.47
N LYS A 95 3.50 -25.85 -2.30
CA LYS A 95 4.19 -25.33 -3.49
C LYS A 95 4.13 -23.80 -3.56
N GLU A 96 5.06 -23.25 -4.33
CA GLU A 96 5.01 -21.85 -4.76
C GLU A 96 3.83 -21.66 -5.72
N HIS A 97 3.14 -20.54 -5.56
CA HIS A 97 2.07 -20.10 -6.45
C HIS A 97 2.39 -18.70 -6.97
N GLY A 98 2.01 -18.45 -8.23
CA GLY A 98 2.07 -17.12 -8.82
C GLY A 98 0.92 -16.27 -8.30
N TYR A 99 1.22 -15.25 -7.50
CA TYR A 99 0.23 -14.27 -7.03
C TYR A 99 0.18 -13.08 -7.97
N LEU A 100 -1.03 -12.73 -8.39
CA LEU A 100 -1.30 -11.53 -9.16
C LEU A 100 -1.90 -10.46 -8.25
N ILE A 101 -1.11 -9.43 -7.96
CA ILE A 101 -1.51 -8.34 -7.07
C ILE A 101 -1.85 -7.12 -7.94
N ASN A 102 -3.12 -6.74 -7.96
CA ASN A 102 -3.58 -5.52 -8.62
C ASN A 102 -3.58 -4.40 -7.59
N LEU A 103 -2.62 -3.50 -7.69
CA LEU A 103 -2.50 -2.33 -6.85
C LEU A 103 -3.23 -1.15 -7.50
N ILE A 104 -4.16 -0.54 -6.78
CA ILE A 104 -4.89 0.65 -7.23
C ILE A 104 -4.43 1.82 -6.37
N ASP A 105 -3.73 2.76 -7.00
CA ASP A 105 -3.25 3.94 -6.29
C ASP A 105 -4.37 4.96 -6.16
N SER A 106 -4.99 5.09 -4.98
CA SER A 106 -6.11 6.02 -4.77
C SER A 106 -5.62 7.41 -4.32
N PRO A 107 -6.28 8.52 -4.68
CA PRO A 107 -5.90 9.85 -4.18
C PRO A 107 -5.91 9.94 -2.64
N GLY A 108 -4.87 10.52 -2.04
CA GLY A 108 -4.80 10.69 -0.57
C GLY A 108 -5.53 11.95 -0.05
N HIS A 109 -5.97 12.83 -0.96
CA HIS A 109 -6.54 14.13 -0.60
C HIS A 109 -8.08 14.07 -0.49
N VAL A 110 -8.63 14.74 0.53
CA VAL A 110 -10.07 14.78 0.82
C VAL A 110 -10.93 15.32 -0.34
N ASP A 111 -10.34 16.15 -1.19
CA ASP A 111 -11.01 16.75 -2.35
C ASP A 111 -11.37 15.73 -3.44
N PHE A 112 -10.79 14.52 -3.42
CA PHE A 112 -11.01 13.47 -4.43
C PHE A 112 -11.79 12.26 -3.87
N SER A 113 -12.62 12.48 -2.85
CA SER A 113 -13.39 11.44 -2.15
C SER A 113 -14.22 10.52 -3.06
N SER A 114 -14.76 11.02 -4.17
CA SER A 114 -15.53 10.21 -5.13
C SER A 114 -14.66 9.17 -5.86
N GLU A 115 -13.42 9.54 -6.19
CA GLU A 115 -12.46 8.68 -6.85
C GLU A 115 -11.89 7.63 -5.88
N VAL A 116 -11.61 8.05 -4.64
CA VAL A 116 -11.23 7.14 -3.54
C VAL A 116 -12.29 6.08 -3.30
N THR A 117 -13.57 6.48 -3.22
CA THR A 117 -14.67 5.52 -3.01
C THR A 117 -14.81 4.55 -4.19
N ALA A 118 -14.64 5.04 -5.42
CA ALA A 118 -14.68 4.19 -6.61
C ALA A 118 -13.54 3.16 -6.62
N ALA A 119 -12.32 3.55 -6.21
CA ALA A 119 -11.18 2.66 -6.08
C ALA A 119 -11.41 1.60 -4.99
N LEU A 120 -11.94 1.98 -3.83
CA LEU A 120 -12.22 1.06 -2.72
C LEU A 120 -13.28 0.01 -3.07
N ARG A 121 -14.27 0.34 -3.91
CA ARG A 121 -15.32 -0.60 -4.35
C ARG A 121 -14.84 -1.74 -5.23
N VAL A 122 -13.66 -1.60 -5.83
CA VAL A 122 -13.07 -2.60 -6.72
C VAL A 122 -11.88 -3.32 -6.07
N THR A 123 -11.59 -3.04 -4.80
CA THR A 123 -10.51 -3.68 -4.05
C THR A 123 -11.06 -4.56 -2.93
N ASP A 124 -10.33 -5.63 -2.64
CA ASP A 124 -10.64 -6.58 -1.56
C ASP A 124 -9.90 -6.23 -0.27
N GLY A 125 -8.74 -5.56 -0.41
CA GLY A 125 -7.89 -5.13 0.71
C GLY A 125 -7.35 -3.72 0.55
N ALA A 126 -6.87 -3.14 1.65
CA ALA A 126 -6.25 -1.83 1.65
C ALA A 126 -4.94 -1.85 2.44
N LEU A 127 -3.88 -1.36 1.81
CA LEU A 127 -2.60 -1.09 2.46
C LEU A 127 -2.63 0.32 3.05
N VAL A 128 -2.73 0.41 4.37
CA VAL A 128 -2.77 1.66 5.12
C VAL A 128 -1.34 2.04 5.47
N VAL A 129 -0.86 3.16 4.93
CA VAL A 129 0.49 3.68 5.16
C VAL A 129 0.43 4.79 6.20
N VAL A 130 1.22 4.65 7.26
CA VAL A 130 1.28 5.60 8.39
C VAL A 130 2.73 5.96 8.69
N ASP A 131 3.04 7.24 8.83
CA ASP A 131 4.36 7.71 9.26
C ASP A 131 4.61 7.40 10.76
N CYS A 132 5.77 6.80 11.09
CA CYS A 132 6.14 6.45 12.47
C CYS A 132 6.24 7.66 13.42
N ILE A 133 6.48 8.86 12.88
CA ILE A 133 6.68 10.09 13.64
C ILE A 133 5.36 10.86 13.77
N GLU A 134 4.66 11.06 12.66
CA GLU A 134 3.42 11.84 12.64
C GLU A 134 2.22 11.04 13.17
N GLY A 135 2.23 9.71 13.01
CA GLY A 135 1.13 8.83 13.38
C GLY A 135 -0.09 8.96 12.47
N THR A 136 -1.25 8.55 12.97
CA THR A 136 -2.51 8.59 12.22
C THR A 136 -3.07 10.00 12.08
N ALA A 137 -3.12 10.49 10.84
CA ALA A 137 -3.73 11.77 10.50
C ALA A 137 -5.23 11.64 10.15
N VAL A 138 -5.94 12.77 10.15
CA VAL A 138 -7.39 12.87 9.86
C VAL A 138 -7.76 12.30 8.47
N GLN A 139 -6.86 12.45 7.48
CA GLN A 139 -7.10 11.91 6.14
C GLN A 139 -7.04 10.38 6.15
N THR A 140 -6.06 9.79 6.83
CA THR A 140 -5.95 8.33 7.02
C THR A 140 -7.22 7.80 7.69
N GLU A 141 -7.71 8.45 8.75
CA GLU A 141 -8.97 8.08 9.40
C GLU A 141 -10.16 8.14 8.43
N THR A 142 -10.28 9.23 7.67
CA THR A 142 -11.41 9.45 6.76
C THR A 142 -11.48 8.39 5.68
N VAL A 143 -10.34 8.06 5.07
CA VAL A 143 -10.27 7.07 3.98
C VAL A 143 -10.36 5.64 4.55
N LEU A 144 -9.76 5.36 5.71
CA LEU A 144 -9.91 4.07 6.38
C LEU A 144 -11.36 3.78 6.76
N ARG A 145 -12.10 4.78 7.25
CA ARG A 145 -13.54 4.65 7.51
C ARG A 145 -14.33 4.32 6.24
N GLN A 146 -13.99 4.94 5.11
CA GLN A 146 -14.61 4.64 3.81
C GLN A 146 -14.30 3.20 3.39
N ALA A 147 -13.06 2.76 3.55
CA ALA A 147 -12.62 1.41 3.23
C ALA A 147 -13.39 0.36 4.04
N LEU A 148 -13.52 0.56 5.35
CA LEU A 148 -14.31 -0.32 6.23
C LEU A 148 -15.80 -0.34 5.85
N SER A 149 -16.36 0.80 5.45
CA SER A 149 -17.76 0.88 4.99
C SER A 149 -18.00 0.10 3.70
N GLU A 150 -16.98 0.01 2.83
CA GLU A 150 -17.00 -0.80 1.61
C GLU A 150 -16.50 -2.24 1.86
N ARG A 151 -16.32 -2.64 3.13
CA ARG A 151 -15.86 -3.98 3.58
C ARG A 151 -14.49 -4.39 3.03
N VAL A 152 -13.60 -3.41 2.88
CA VAL A 152 -12.22 -3.61 2.48
C VAL A 152 -11.37 -3.92 3.71
N LYS A 153 -10.60 -5.00 3.69
CA LYS A 153 -9.76 -5.41 4.83
C LYS A 153 -8.45 -4.61 4.90
N PRO A 154 -8.16 -3.90 6.00
CA PRO A 154 -6.93 -3.13 6.12
C PRO A 154 -5.72 -3.99 6.53
N VAL A 155 -4.55 -3.61 6.03
CA VAL A 155 -3.22 -4.07 6.47
C VAL A 155 -2.37 -2.82 6.68
N LEU A 156 -1.65 -2.73 7.79
CA LEU A 156 -0.89 -1.54 8.16
C LEU A 156 0.58 -1.65 7.71
N PHE A 157 1.10 -0.60 7.11
CA PHE A 157 2.51 -0.40 6.82
C PHE A 157 2.97 0.88 7.50
N MET A 158 3.87 0.76 8.46
CA MET A 158 4.50 1.91 9.07
C MET A 158 5.70 2.34 8.25
N ASN A 159 5.76 3.64 7.94
CA ASN A 159 6.75 4.22 7.07
C ASN A 159 7.64 5.21 7.82
N LYS A 160 8.76 5.59 7.19
CA LYS A 160 9.75 6.56 7.69
C LYS A 160 10.48 6.15 8.99
N VAL A 161 10.58 4.84 9.25
CA VAL A 161 11.33 4.28 10.39
C VAL A 161 12.80 4.71 10.38
N ASP A 162 13.37 4.96 9.21
CA ASP A 162 14.71 5.52 9.03
C ASP A 162 14.88 6.89 9.71
N ARG A 163 13.86 7.76 9.70
CA ARG A 163 13.90 9.05 10.39
C ARG A 163 13.85 8.89 11.90
N CYS A 164 13.04 7.94 12.39
CA CYS A 164 12.98 7.56 13.80
C CYS A 164 14.42 7.15 14.30
N ILE A 165 15.22 6.47 13.48
CA ILE A 165 16.57 5.99 13.81
C ILE A 165 17.68 7.04 13.57
N LEU A 166 17.69 7.67 12.39
CA LEU A 166 18.83 8.49 11.92
C LEU A 166 18.69 9.96 12.30
N GLU A 167 17.48 10.52 12.22
CA GLU A 167 17.24 11.94 12.51
C GLU A 167 16.97 12.17 13.98
N LEU A 168 15.98 11.43 14.53
CA LEU A 168 15.55 11.60 15.92
C LEU A 168 16.41 10.83 16.91
N GLN A 169 17.15 9.82 16.44
CA GLN A 169 18.00 8.96 17.27
C GLN A 169 17.25 8.44 18.51
N MET A 170 15.99 8.04 18.30
CA MET A 170 15.13 7.58 19.38
C MET A 170 15.72 6.34 20.05
N ASP A 171 15.52 6.25 21.37
CA ASP A 171 15.82 5.03 22.10
C ASP A 171 14.93 3.87 21.59
N PRO A 172 15.43 2.63 21.50
CA PRO A 172 14.62 1.50 21.04
C PRO A 172 13.32 1.28 21.82
N GLU A 173 13.32 1.57 23.13
CA GLU A 173 12.11 1.46 23.96
C GLU A 173 11.10 2.55 23.61
N GLU A 174 11.56 3.78 23.41
CA GLU A 174 10.72 4.90 22.98
C GLU A 174 10.12 4.64 21.59
N MET A 175 10.93 4.14 20.66
CA MET A 175 10.50 3.77 19.33
C MET A 175 9.42 2.66 19.37
N TYR A 176 9.61 1.63 20.19
CA TYR A 176 8.62 0.58 20.41
C TYR A 176 7.30 1.14 20.96
N LEU A 177 7.36 2.03 21.95
CA LEU A 177 6.16 2.66 22.52
C LEU A 177 5.42 3.52 21.48
N ASN A 178 6.14 4.27 20.66
CA ASN A 178 5.55 5.05 19.56
C ASN A 178 4.87 4.15 18.53
N PHE A 179 5.52 3.05 18.14
CA PHE A 179 4.99 2.08 17.20
C PHE A 179 3.70 1.44 17.72
N ARG A 180 3.71 1.01 18.99
CA ARG A 180 2.54 0.45 19.66
C ARG A 180 1.39 1.45 19.69
N LYS A 181 1.67 2.71 20.04
CA LYS A 181 0.67 3.77 20.07
C LYS A 181 0.05 4.01 18.68
N CYS A 182 0.85 4.05 17.62
CA CYS A 182 0.33 4.21 16.25
C CYS A 182 -0.61 3.05 15.86
N ILE A 183 -0.23 1.81 16.20
CA ILE A 183 -1.06 0.62 15.95
C ILE A 183 -2.37 0.69 16.76
N GLU A 184 -2.30 1.11 18.04
CA GLU A 184 -3.46 1.32 18.90
C GLU A 184 -4.41 2.37 18.29
N ASP A 185 -3.89 3.50 17.83
CA ASP A 185 -4.69 4.58 17.23
C ASP A 185 -5.42 4.09 15.96
N VAL A 186 -4.74 3.34 15.08
CA VAL A 186 -5.37 2.69 13.91
C VAL A 186 -6.47 1.72 14.35
N ASN A 187 -6.19 0.89 15.37
CA ASN A 187 -7.14 -0.09 15.88
C ASN A 187 -8.38 0.53 16.53
N VAL A 188 -8.25 1.71 17.16
CA VAL A 188 -9.39 2.46 17.67
C VAL A 188 -10.31 2.88 16.51
N ILE A 189 -9.75 3.35 15.40
CA ILE A 189 -10.52 3.71 14.20
C ILE A 189 -11.23 2.47 13.65
N ILE A 190 -10.51 1.36 13.49
CA ILE A 190 -11.08 0.11 12.98
C ILE A 190 -12.22 -0.37 13.88
N ALA A 191 -12.01 -0.43 15.20
CA ALA A 191 -13.04 -0.89 16.14
C ALA A 191 -14.28 0.02 16.16
N THR A 192 -14.10 1.32 15.93
CA THR A 192 -15.20 2.29 15.92
C THR A 192 -16.13 2.11 14.71
N TYR A 193 -15.57 1.71 13.56
CA TYR A 193 -16.30 1.64 12.28
C TYR A 193 -16.38 0.21 11.70
N ASN A 194 -16.12 -0.82 12.51
CA ASN A 194 -16.13 -2.20 12.05
C ASN A 194 -17.56 -2.67 11.70
N ASP A 195 -17.71 -3.40 10.60
CA ASP A 195 -18.94 -4.11 10.25
C ASP A 195 -18.87 -5.52 10.87
N GLU A 196 -19.92 -5.94 11.59
CA GLU A 196 -19.99 -7.26 12.23
C GLU A 196 -19.75 -8.41 11.25
N LEU A 197 -20.10 -8.23 9.97
CA LEU A 197 -19.94 -9.24 8.92
C LEU A 197 -18.47 -9.46 8.53
N MET A 198 -17.57 -8.53 8.82
CA MET A 198 -16.15 -8.62 8.50
C MET A 198 -15.35 -9.42 9.54
N GLY A 199 -15.90 -9.60 10.74
CA GLY A 199 -15.18 -10.20 11.87
C GLY A 199 -14.10 -9.25 12.42
N ASP A 200 -13.02 -9.82 12.98
CA ASP A 200 -11.90 -9.04 13.49
C ASP A 200 -11.01 -8.54 12.34
N CYS A 201 -11.04 -7.22 12.12
CA CYS A 201 -10.19 -6.52 11.15
C CYS A 201 -9.09 -5.68 11.81
N GLN A 202 -8.90 -5.81 13.13
CA GLN A 202 -7.85 -5.09 13.83
C GLN A 202 -6.47 -5.60 13.39
N VAL A 203 -5.49 -4.69 13.39
CA VAL A 203 -4.13 -4.95 12.93
C VAL A 203 -3.19 -5.21 14.11
N TYR A 204 -2.39 -6.26 13.97
CA TYR A 204 -1.51 -6.81 14.97
C TYR A 204 -0.19 -7.28 14.33
N PRO A 205 0.97 -6.84 14.85
CA PRO A 205 2.28 -7.33 14.39
C PRO A 205 2.42 -8.86 14.49
N GLU A 206 1.93 -9.46 15.58
CA GLU A 206 1.98 -10.90 15.82
C GLU A 206 1.13 -11.73 14.84
N LYS A 207 0.14 -11.11 14.17
CA LYS A 207 -0.66 -11.74 13.11
C LYS A 207 -0.11 -11.46 11.70
N GLY A 208 1.03 -10.75 11.59
CA GLY A 208 1.61 -10.37 10.29
C GLY A 208 0.80 -9.33 9.52
N THR A 209 -0.10 -8.59 10.19
CA THR A 209 -0.94 -7.54 9.57
C THR A 209 -0.37 -6.13 9.73
N VAL A 210 0.82 -6.02 10.35
CA VAL A 210 1.60 -4.80 10.46
C VAL A 210 3.00 -5.06 9.91
N ALA A 211 3.45 -4.19 9.01
CA ALA A 211 4.82 -4.12 8.50
C ALA A 211 5.46 -2.78 8.88
N PHE A 212 6.79 -2.75 8.99
CA PHE A 212 7.62 -1.61 9.45
C PHE A 212 8.72 -1.31 8.43
#